data_AF-A0A817ZQS9-F1
#
_entry.id   AF-A0A817ZQS9-F1
#
_cell.length_a   1.000
_cell.length_b   1.000
_cell.length_c   1.000
_cell.angle_alpha   90.00
_cell.angle_beta   90.00
_cell.angle_gamma   90.00
#
_symmetry.space_group_name_H-M   'P 1'
#
loop_
_entity.id
_entity.type
_entity.pdbx_description
1 polymer ?
#
loop_
_entity_poly.entity_id
_entity_poly.type
_entity_poly.pdbx_seq_one_letter_code
_entity_poly.pdbx_strand_id
1 'polypeptide(L)'
;MSLHQVRSSPLLAMATSAFNLAPSDNMMITNQSNTSLARDFHSIELCFEHNPVSVSASEIGFARAFVRLALERRLLSRHLSELFSHSNLLQALYKREAFLRTDDGDLRKQFLAHIESLQLLDYKCFSNSYPDIDIIYHVIIVPTRARATGISSTTTANPYIALAGILGSTKVIPLSSKNTLEIKFKHKNLSQLTTLRIGHDNTGLTSRWNIDHVLV
;
A
#
# COMPACT_ATOMS: atom_id res chain seq x y z
N MET A 1 -40.38 8.51 4.85
CA MET A 1 -38.98 8.36 5.27
C MET A 1 -38.57 6.92 4.97
N SER A 2 -37.88 6.70 3.85
CA SER A 2 -37.44 5.36 3.43
C SER A 2 -35.99 5.16 3.91
N LEU A 3 -35.78 4.14 4.74
CA LEU A 3 -34.47 3.71 5.21
C LEU A 3 -33.70 3.12 4.03
N HIS A 4 -32.62 3.78 3.62
CA HIS A 4 -31.65 3.22 2.69
C HIS A 4 -30.98 2.00 3.32
N GLN A 5 -31.43 0.82 2.91
CA GLN A 5 -30.78 -0.45 3.22
C GLN A 5 -29.47 -0.50 2.43
N VAL A 6 -28.35 -0.30 3.12
CA VAL A 6 -26.99 -0.46 2.56
C VAL A 6 -26.86 -1.92 2.12
N ARG A 7 -26.91 -2.17 0.81
CA ARG A 7 -26.56 -3.47 0.24
C ARG A 7 -25.06 -3.66 0.45
N SER A 8 -24.71 -4.64 1.28
CA SER A 8 -23.35 -5.14 1.40
C SER A 8 -22.88 -5.67 0.04
N SER A 9 -21.79 -5.10 -0.50
CA SER A 9 -21.20 -5.55 -1.75
C SER A 9 -20.71 -7.00 -1.62
N PRO A 10 -20.97 -7.88 -2.60
CA PRO A 10 -20.42 -9.25 -2.61
C PRO A 10 -18.90 -9.28 -2.46
N LEU A 11 -18.20 -8.25 -2.95
CA LEU A 11 -16.75 -8.10 -2.85
C LEU A 11 -16.29 -7.85 -1.40
N LEU A 12 -17.05 -7.08 -0.62
CA LEU A 12 -16.78 -6.84 0.79
C LEU A 12 -17.01 -8.09 1.64
N ALA A 13 -17.96 -8.95 1.24
CA ALA A 13 -18.17 -10.25 1.86
C ALA A 13 -17.01 -11.23 1.59
N MET A 14 -16.31 -11.11 0.45
CA MET A 14 -15.10 -11.92 0.17
C MET A 14 -13.90 -11.49 1.02
N ALA A 15 -13.81 -10.19 1.35
CA ALA A 15 -12.70 -9.64 2.12
C ALA A 15 -12.82 -9.93 3.63
N THR A 16 -14.04 -10.04 4.16
CA THR A 16 -14.31 -10.21 5.59
C THR A 16 -14.15 -11.65 6.09
N SER A 17 -14.18 -12.67 5.23
CA SER A 17 -13.93 -14.07 5.62
C SER A 17 -12.46 -14.40 5.92
N ALA A 18 -11.52 -13.47 5.68
CA ALA A 18 -10.08 -13.66 5.83
C ALA A 18 -9.55 -13.49 7.28
N PHE A 19 -10.42 -13.29 8.28
CA PHE A 19 -10.02 -12.85 9.63
C PHE A 19 -9.79 -13.95 10.68
N ASN A 20 -9.85 -15.23 10.35
CA ASN A 20 -9.66 -16.31 11.34
C ASN A 20 -8.49 -17.24 10.98
N LEU A 21 -7.25 -16.84 11.29
CA LEU A 21 -6.11 -17.76 11.44
C LEU A 21 -5.16 -17.24 12.55
N ALA A 22 -4.92 -18.09 13.54
CA ALA A 22 -4.07 -17.84 14.71
C ALA A 22 -2.56 -17.82 14.37
N PRO A 23 -1.71 -17.15 15.16
CA PRO A 23 -0.29 -17.03 14.87
C PRO A 23 0.49 -18.29 15.32
N SER A 24 1.47 -18.70 14.53
CA SER A 24 2.52 -19.64 14.96
C SER A 24 3.89 -19.10 14.58
N ASP A 25 4.82 -19.24 15.54
CA ASP A 25 6.16 -18.67 15.56
C ASP A 25 7.13 -19.34 14.58
N ASN A 26 7.86 -18.56 13.79
CA ASN A 26 9.33 -18.52 13.80
C ASN A 26 9.94 -17.52 12.80
N MET A 27 11.00 -16.87 13.27
CA MET A 27 11.81 -15.85 12.61
C MET A 27 12.41 -16.27 11.27
N MET A 28 11.97 -15.62 10.19
CA MET A 28 12.85 -15.09 9.15
C MET A 28 12.32 -13.72 8.75
N ILE A 29 13.17 -12.70 8.81
CA ILE A 29 12.87 -11.33 8.37
C ILE A 29 12.72 -11.37 6.85
N THR A 30 11.53 -11.72 6.39
CA THR A 30 11.01 -11.29 5.10
C THR A 30 10.11 -10.11 5.40
N ASN A 31 10.41 -8.96 4.80
CA ASN A 31 9.53 -7.79 4.79
C ASN A 31 8.29 -8.08 3.91
N GLN A 32 7.60 -9.18 4.17
CA GLN A 32 6.20 -9.31 3.79
C GLN A 32 5.43 -8.51 4.83
N SER A 33 5.26 -7.21 4.57
CA SER A 33 4.05 -6.54 5.06
C SER A 33 2.88 -7.50 4.81
N ASN A 34 1.99 -7.72 5.77
CA ASN A 34 0.82 -8.60 5.61
C ASN A 34 -0.03 -8.13 4.40
N THR A 35 0.35 -8.54 3.20
CA THR A 35 -0.28 -8.16 1.93
C THR A 35 -1.37 -9.18 1.65
N SER A 36 -2.61 -8.82 1.94
CA SER A 36 -3.79 -9.60 1.61
C SER A 36 -4.63 -8.87 0.58
N LEU A 37 -5.43 -9.62 -0.19
CA LEU A 37 -6.41 -9.07 -1.11
C LEU A 37 -7.31 -8.04 -0.42
N ALA A 38 -7.79 -8.36 0.79
CA ALA A 38 -8.64 -7.49 1.59
C ALA A 38 -7.96 -6.15 1.94
N ARG A 39 -6.67 -6.18 2.29
CA ARG A 39 -5.91 -4.98 2.62
C ARG A 39 -5.72 -4.08 1.41
N ASP A 40 -5.44 -4.66 0.25
CA ASP A 40 -5.25 -3.91 -1.00
C ASP A 40 -6.57 -3.26 -1.43
N PHE A 41 -7.68 -3.99 -1.30
CA PHE A 41 -9.02 -3.46 -1.53
C PHE A 41 -9.30 -2.28 -0.59
N HIS A 42 -9.11 -2.44 0.72
CA HIS A 42 -9.32 -1.34 1.67
C HIS A 42 -8.41 -0.14 1.44
N SER A 43 -7.16 -0.37 1.02
CA SER A 43 -6.20 0.70 0.72
C SER A 43 -6.68 1.59 -0.43
N ILE A 44 -7.34 0.99 -1.44
CA ILE A 44 -7.93 1.72 -2.55
C ILE A 44 -9.07 2.62 -2.04
N GLU A 45 -9.95 2.11 -1.17
CA GLU A 45 -11.03 2.92 -0.58
C GLU A 45 -10.49 4.17 0.12
N LEU A 46 -9.44 4.00 0.93
CA LEU A 46 -8.79 5.10 1.66
C LEU A 46 -8.15 6.14 0.73
N CYS A 47 -7.61 5.72 -0.41
CA CYS A 47 -7.03 6.63 -1.40
C CYS A 47 -8.07 7.55 -2.06
N PHE A 48 -9.32 7.08 -2.18
CA PHE A 48 -10.40 7.81 -2.85
C PHE A 48 -11.36 8.54 -1.90
N GLU A 49 -11.22 8.38 -0.59
CA GLU A 49 -12.15 8.90 0.44
C GLU A 49 -12.49 10.40 0.31
N HIS A 50 -11.52 11.24 -0.08
CA HIS A 50 -11.73 12.69 -0.24
C HIS A 50 -11.87 13.16 -1.70
N ASN A 51 -11.84 12.24 -2.67
CA ASN A 51 -12.06 12.56 -4.08
C ASN A 51 -13.01 11.52 -4.72
N PRO A 52 -14.32 11.61 -4.42
CA PRO A 52 -15.32 10.68 -4.95
C PRO A 52 -15.58 10.87 -6.46
N VAL A 53 -15.07 11.95 -7.06
CA VAL A 53 -15.33 12.34 -8.46
C VAL A 53 -14.38 11.64 -9.44
N SER A 54 -13.18 11.23 -9.00
CA SER A 54 -12.21 10.53 -9.85
C SER A 54 -12.40 9.01 -9.78
N VAL A 55 -13.15 8.44 -10.72
CA VAL A 55 -13.21 6.99 -11.08
C VAL A 55 -13.77 6.04 -9.99
N SER A 56 -13.98 6.47 -8.74
CA SER A 56 -14.32 5.61 -7.59
C SER A 56 -15.82 5.46 -7.26
N ALA A 57 -16.73 6.07 -8.02
CA ALA A 57 -18.17 6.00 -7.71
C ALA A 57 -18.90 4.72 -8.22
N SER A 58 -18.21 3.83 -8.94
CA SER A 58 -18.82 2.60 -9.48
C SER A 58 -18.02 1.35 -9.12
N GLU A 59 -18.71 0.23 -8.91
CA GLU A 59 -18.09 -1.07 -8.65
C GLU A 59 -17.09 -1.47 -9.75
N ILE A 60 -17.38 -1.08 -11.00
CA ILE A 60 -16.49 -1.30 -12.16
C ILE A 60 -15.22 -0.46 -12.04
N GLY A 61 -15.35 0.81 -11.66
CA GLY A 61 -14.21 1.70 -11.44
C GLY A 61 -13.30 1.20 -10.33
N PHE A 62 -13.90 0.70 -9.24
CA PHE A 62 -13.17 0.10 -8.13
C PHE A 62 -12.42 -1.17 -8.54
N ALA A 63 -13.10 -2.10 -9.25
CA ALA A 63 -12.46 -3.31 -9.77
C ALA A 63 -11.28 -2.97 -10.72
N ARG A 64 -11.44 -1.95 -11.56
CA ARG A 64 -10.40 -1.45 -12.46
C ARG A 64 -9.21 -0.84 -11.70
N ALA A 65 -9.45 -0.14 -10.59
CA ALA A 65 -8.42 0.39 -9.72
C ALA A 65 -7.67 -0.76 -9.01
N PHE A 66 -8.40 -1.77 -8.53
CA PHE A 66 -7.83 -2.96 -7.91
C PHE A 66 -6.89 -3.73 -8.84
N VAL A 67 -7.32 -4.02 -10.07
CA VAL A 67 -6.48 -4.71 -11.05
C VAL A 67 -5.21 -3.90 -11.35
N ARG A 68 -5.32 -2.57 -11.50
CA ARG A 68 -4.14 -1.70 -11.70
C ARG A 68 -3.18 -1.76 -10.51
N LEU A 69 -3.69 -1.63 -9.28
CA LEU A 69 -2.86 -1.69 -8.07
C LEU A 69 -2.17 -3.05 -7.95
N ALA A 70 -2.92 -4.14 -8.19
CA ALA A 70 -2.41 -5.49 -8.10
C ALA A 70 -1.35 -5.80 -9.18
N LEU A 71 -1.46 -5.20 -10.38
CA LEU A 71 -0.43 -5.29 -11.41
C LEU A 71 0.84 -4.53 -11.03
N GLU A 72 0.70 -3.28 -10.60
CA GLU A 72 1.82 -2.42 -10.18
C GLU A 72 2.56 -3.01 -8.98
N ARG A 73 1.85 -3.66 -8.05
CA ARG A 73 2.44 -4.36 -6.90
C ARG A 73 2.91 -5.78 -7.20
N ARG A 74 2.69 -6.30 -8.41
CA ARG A 74 3.02 -7.68 -8.82
C ARG A 74 2.32 -8.75 -7.96
N LEU A 75 1.07 -8.48 -7.57
CA LEU A 75 0.25 -9.35 -6.72
C LEU A 75 -1.00 -9.91 -7.42
N LEU A 76 -1.29 -9.52 -8.67
CA LEU A 76 -2.54 -9.92 -9.34
C LEU A 76 -2.76 -11.45 -9.41
N SER A 77 -1.77 -12.25 -9.80
CA SER A 77 -1.91 -13.72 -9.82
C SER A 77 -2.22 -14.26 -8.42
N ARG A 78 -1.47 -13.83 -7.40
CA ARG A 78 -1.68 -14.23 -6.00
C ARG A 78 -3.09 -13.91 -5.52
N HIS A 79 -3.56 -12.69 -5.78
CA HIS A 79 -4.91 -12.24 -5.41
C HIS A 79 -5.99 -13.06 -6.12
N LEU A 80 -5.84 -13.34 -7.41
CA LEU A 80 -6.78 -14.18 -8.15
C LEU A 80 -6.75 -15.64 -7.68
N SER A 81 -5.58 -16.18 -7.36
CA SER A 81 -5.44 -17.51 -6.78
C SER A 81 -6.13 -17.61 -5.42
N GLU A 82 -6.01 -16.58 -4.57
CA GLU A 82 -6.74 -16.49 -3.30
C GLU A 82 -8.26 -16.45 -3.55
N LEU A 83 -8.76 -15.66 -4.51
CA LEU A 83 -10.18 -15.70 -4.87
C LEU A 83 -10.62 -17.09 -5.36
N PHE A 84 -9.78 -17.76 -6.16
CA PHE A 84 -10.10 -19.05 -6.76
C PHE A 84 -10.12 -20.21 -5.76
N SER A 85 -9.47 -20.07 -4.59
CA SER A 85 -9.50 -21.09 -3.54
C SER A 85 -10.84 -21.15 -2.79
N HIS A 86 -11.67 -20.12 -2.89
CA HIS A 86 -12.97 -20.02 -2.22
C HIS A 86 -14.09 -20.78 -2.95
N SER A 87 -13.96 -22.10 -3.07
CA SER A 87 -14.84 -22.96 -3.88
C SER A 87 -16.33 -22.82 -3.56
N ASN A 88 -16.71 -22.72 -2.28
CA ASN A 88 -18.11 -22.55 -1.86
C ASN A 88 -18.73 -21.26 -2.41
N LEU A 89 -17.95 -20.19 -2.40
CA LEU A 89 -18.40 -18.89 -2.89
C LEU A 89 -18.49 -18.87 -4.42
N LEU A 90 -17.53 -19.49 -5.11
CA LEU A 90 -17.61 -19.66 -6.57
C LEU A 90 -18.84 -20.46 -6.97
N GLN A 91 -19.18 -21.51 -6.21
CA GLN A 91 -20.38 -22.32 -6.45
C GLN A 91 -21.67 -21.53 -6.27
N ALA A 92 -21.71 -20.60 -5.32
CA ALA A 92 -22.87 -19.74 -5.07
C ALA A 92 -23.05 -18.65 -6.15
N LEU A 93 -21.95 -18.15 -6.74
CA LEU A 93 -21.98 -17.00 -7.66
C LEU A 93 -21.98 -17.38 -9.14
N TYR A 94 -21.42 -18.53 -9.51
CA TYR A 94 -21.20 -18.91 -10.91
C TYR A 94 -21.86 -20.24 -11.27
N LYS A 95 -22.26 -20.39 -12.55
CA LYS A 95 -22.75 -21.68 -13.09
C LYS A 95 -21.59 -22.68 -13.25
N ARG A 96 -21.89 -23.98 -13.32
CA ARG A 96 -20.88 -25.05 -13.35
C ARG A 96 -19.93 -24.95 -14.55
N GLU A 97 -20.46 -24.55 -15.69
CA GLU A 97 -19.73 -24.35 -16.95
C GLU A 97 -18.94 -23.04 -17.00
N ALA A 98 -19.09 -22.16 -16.01
CA ALA A 98 -18.33 -20.92 -15.97
C ALA A 98 -16.83 -21.21 -15.80
N PHE A 99 -16.00 -20.42 -16.46
CA PHE A 99 -14.53 -20.51 -16.38
C PHE A 99 -13.99 -20.67 -14.96
N LEU A 100 -14.58 -19.97 -13.98
CA LEU A 100 -14.16 -19.99 -12.58
C LEU A 100 -14.47 -21.30 -11.84
N ARG A 101 -15.42 -22.09 -12.34
CA ARG A 101 -15.89 -23.35 -11.76
C ARG A 101 -15.48 -24.59 -12.57
N THR A 102 -14.87 -24.43 -13.75
CA THR A 102 -14.53 -25.55 -14.60
C THR A 102 -13.69 -26.58 -13.84
N ASP A 103 -14.18 -27.83 -13.86
CA ASP A 103 -13.66 -28.95 -13.07
C ASP A 103 -12.20 -29.29 -13.43
N ASP A 104 -11.75 -28.95 -14.65
CA ASP A 104 -10.44 -29.35 -15.15
C ASP A 104 -9.26 -28.68 -14.43
N GLY A 105 -9.44 -27.58 -13.70
CA GLY A 105 -8.39 -26.90 -12.91
C GLY A 105 -7.20 -26.33 -13.71
N ASP A 106 -6.89 -26.90 -14.88
CA ASP A 106 -5.77 -26.60 -15.74
C ASP A 106 -5.96 -25.27 -16.46
N LEU A 107 -7.20 -24.92 -16.82
CA LEU A 107 -7.51 -23.60 -17.38
C LEU A 107 -7.26 -22.47 -16.38
N ARG A 108 -7.64 -22.65 -15.10
CA ARG A 108 -7.37 -21.65 -14.05
C ARG A 108 -5.88 -21.52 -13.78
N LYS A 109 -5.16 -22.65 -13.70
CA LYS A 109 -3.70 -22.66 -13.55
C LYS A 109 -3.00 -21.99 -14.74
N GLN A 110 -3.40 -22.29 -15.98
CA GLN A 110 -2.84 -21.67 -17.17
C GLN A 110 -3.10 -20.17 -17.22
N PHE A 111 -4.31 -19.74 -16.86
CA PHE A 111 -4.65 -18.33 -16.75
C PHE A 111 -3.80 -17.62 -15.69
N LEU A 112 -3.68 -18.20 -14.48
CA LEU A 112 -2.82 -17.64 -13.43
C LEU A 112 -1.36 -17.56 -13.87
N ALA A 113 -0.82 -18.61 -14.50
CA ALA A 113 0.54 -18.63 -15.05
C ALA A 113 0.75 -17.53 -16.12
N HIS A 114 -0.26 -17.27 -16.96
CA HIS A 114 -0.21 -16.16 -17.90
C HIS A 114 -0.18 -14.81 -17.17
N ILE A 115 -0.98 -14.61 -16.13
CA ILE A 115 -0.96 -13.39 -15.31
C ILE A 115 0.38 -13.22 -14.57
N GLU A 116 1.01 -14.31 -14.11
CA GLU A 116 2.35 -14.27 -13.51
C GLU A 116 3.40 -13.75 -14.48
N SER A 117 3.30 -14.09 -15.77
CA SER A 117 4.22 -13.55 -16.78
C SER A 117 4.15 -12.01 -16.87
N LEU A 118 3.00 -11.41 -16.58
CA LEU A 118 2.85 -9.94 -16.55
C LEU A 118 3.60 -9.33 -15.36
N GLN A 119 3.73 -10.04 -14.24
CA GLN A 119 4.38 -9.55 -13.03
C GLN A 119 5.89 -9.32 -13.20
N LEU A 120 6.48 -9.79 -14.30
CA LEU A 120 7.87 -9.52 -14.66
C LEU A 120 8.10 -8.05 -15.10
N LEU A 121 7.03 -7.34 -15.46
CA LEU A 121 7.09 -5.97 -15.94
C LEU A 121 6.92 -4.97 -14.79
N ASP A 122 7.52 -3.78 -14.93
CA ASP A 122 7.34 -2.68 -13.99
C ASP A 122 6.19 -1.77 -14.43
N TYR A 123 4.96 -2.16 -14.06
CA TYR A 123 3.78 -1.35 -14.33
C TYR A 123 3.69 -0.16 -13.38
N LYS A 124 3.34 1.01 -13.91
CA LYS A 124 2.93 2.21 -13.14
C LYS A 124 1.47 2.58 -13.40
N CYS A 125 0.63 1.58 -13.62
CA CYS A 125 -0.71 1.77 -14.15
C CYS A 125 -1.72 2.24 -13.09
N PHE A 126 -1.46 2.04 -11.80
CA PHE A 126 -2.27 2.63 -10.73
C PHE A 126 -1.83 4.07 -10.47
N SER A 127 -0.55 4.25 -10.11
CA SER A 127 -0.03 5.56 -9.73
C SER A 127 -0.15 6.60 -10.84
N ASN A 128 0.00 6.22 -12.12
CA ASN A 128 -0.16 7.16 -13.24
C ASN A 128 -1.62 7.42 -13.64
N SER A 129 -2.54 6.48 -13.38
CA SER A 129 -3.96 6.70 -13.70
C SER A 129 -4.65 7.60 -12.70
N TYR A 130 -4.09 7.73 -11.50
CA TYR A 130 -4.71 8.39 -10.36
C TYR A 130 -3.76 9.42 -9.73
N PRO A 131 -3.47 10.54 -10.41
CA PRO A 131 -2.57 11.58 -9.88
C PRO A 131 -3.18 12.35 -8.70
N ASP A 132 -4.51 12.42 -8.61
CA ASP A 132 -5.21 13.24 -7.61
C ASP A 132 -5.64 12.48 -6.35
N ILE A 133 -5.26 11.20 -6.22
CA ILE A 133 -5.54 10.42 -5.00
C ILE A 133 -4.61 10.83 -3.87
N ASP A 134 -5.06 10.55 -2.66
CA ASP A 134 -4.22 10.72 -1.49
C ASP A 134 -3.46 9.43 -1.19
N ILE A 135 -2.15 9.56 -0.98
CA ILE A 135 -1.25 8.48 -0.59
C ILE A 135 -0.71 8.78 0.80
N ILE A 136 -0.59 7.74 1.62
CA ILE A 136 0.11 7.81 2.91
C ILE A 136 1.58 7.51 2.66
N TYR A 137 2.44 8.52 2.86
CA TYR A 137 3.88 8.36 2.83
C TYR A 137 4.38 7.99 4.23
N HIS A 138 5.25 7.00 4.30
CA HIS A 138 5.80 6.50 5.55
C HIS A 138 7.32 6.66 5.53
N VAL A 139 7.82 7.69 6.21
CA VAL A 139 9.24 8.02 6.24
C VAL A 139 9.85 7.48 7.52
N ILE A 140 10.90 6.66 7.38
CA ILE A 140 11.70 6.12 8.48
C ILE A 140 13.12 6.64 8.36
N ILE A 141 13.56 7.38 9.37
CA ILE A 141 14.91 7.93 9.48
C ILE A 141 15.75 6.94 10.26
N VAL A 142 16.82 6.44 9.64
CA VAL A 142 17.74 5.49 10.27
C VAL A 142 18.99 6.26 10.70
N PRO A 143 19.17 6.54 12.00
CA PRO A 143 20.36 7.23 12.48
C PRO A 143 21.59 6.31 12.37
N THR A 144 22.77 6.91 12.23
CA THR A 144 24.02 6.15 12.33
C THR A 144 24.12 5.53 13.73
N ARG A 145 24.63 4.30 13.84
CA ARG A 145 24.87 3.66 15.14
C ARG A 145 25.73 4.56 16.03
N ALA A 146 25.34 4.69 17.29
CA ALA A 146 26.09 5.48 18.25
C ALA A 146 27.54 4.97 18.34
N ARG A 147 28.51 5.88 18.26
CA ARG A 147 29.93 5.55 18.43
C ARG A 147 30.23 5.34 19.91
N ALA A 148 31.24 4.52 20.20
CA ALA A 148 31.70 4.21 21.56
C ALA A 148 32.09 5.46 22.39
N THR A 149 32.22 6.63 21.77
CA THR A 149 32.54 7.91 22.39
C THR A 149 31.35 8.60 23.08
N GLY A 150 30.18 7.95 23.17
CA GLY A 150 29.00 8.50 23.87
C GLY A 150 28.30 9.69 23.16
N ILE A 151 28.68 9.99 21.93
CA ILE A 151 28.05 11.06 21.14
C ILE A 151 26.73 10.53 20.57
N SER A 152 25.61 11.13 20.97
CA SER A 152 24.30 10.81 20.41
C SER A 152 24.29 11.03 18.89
N SER A 153 23.71 10.08 18.14
CA SER A 153 23.45 10.26 16.72
C SER A 153 22.17 11.05 16.45
N THR A 154 21.39 11.37 17.49
CA THR A 154 20.18 12.21 17.41
C THR A 154 20.51 13.68 17.64
N THR A 155 19.72 14.56 17.02
CA THR A 155 19.86 16.01 17.15
C THR A 155 18.97 16.57 18.26
N THR A 156 19.38 17.67 18.88
CA THR A 156 18.54 18.48 19.77
C THR A 156 17.92 19.69 19.08
N ALA A 157 18.20 19.87 17.78
CA ALA A 157 17.55 20.86 16.92
C ALA A 157 16.13 20.41 16.54
N ASN A 158 15.36 21.25 15.86
CA ASN A 158 14.03 20.88 15.36
C ASN A 158 14.14 20.38 13.91
N PRO A 159 13.96 19.06 13.66
CA PRO A 159 14.13 18.50 12.34
C PRO A 159 12.88 18.66 11.46
N TYR A 160 13.11 18.63 10.15
CA TYR A 160 12.07 18.68 9.13
C TYR A 160 12.43 17.83 7.93
N ILE A 161 11.42 17.46 7.15
CA ILE A 161 11.57 16.75 5.87
C ILE A 161 10.78 17.43 4.75
N ALA A 162 11.12 17.13 3.50
CA ALA A 162 10.28 17.38 2.34
C ALA A 162 10.51 16.29 1.28
N LEU A 163 9.45 15.81 0.64
CA LEU A 163 9.53 14.83 -0.44
C LEU A 163 9.29 15.50 -1.79
N ALA A 164 9.96 15.01 -2.83
CA ALA A 164 9.59 15.29 -4.21
C ALA A 164 9.55 14.00 -5.04
N GLY A 165 8.65 13.98 -6.00
CA GLY A 165 8.51 12.94 -7.02
C GLY A 165 8.16 13.56 -8.38
N ILE A 166 7.85 12.71 -9.35
CA ILE A 166 7.55 13.14 -10.72
C ILE A 166 6.36 14.13 -10.78
N LEU A 167 5.34 13.94 -9.95
CA LEU A 167 4.12 14.76 -9.99
C LEU A 167 4.18 16.02 -9.12
N GLY A 168 5.25 16.22 -8.34
CA GLY A 168 5.39 17.42 -7.52
C GLY A 168 6.18 17.19 -6.24
N SER A 169 5.96 18.06 -5.25
CA SER A 169 6.65 18.01 -3.96
C SER A 169 5.75 18.40 -2.81
N THR A 170 6.07 17.91 -1.62
CA THR A 170 5.45 18.40 -0.39
C THR A 170 6.00 19.78 -0.01
N LYS A 171 5.29 20.48 0.86
CA LYS A 171 5.89 21.54 1.67
C LYS A 171 6.88 20.94 2.68
N VAL A 172 7.62 21.80 3.38
CA VAL A 172 8.42 21.38 4.54
C VAL A 172 7.49 20.86 5.63
N ILE A 173 7.76 19.66 6.11
CA ILE A 173 7.02 18.96 7.15
C ILE A 173 7.92 18.90 8.39
N PRO A 174 7.61 19.67 9.45
CA PRO A 174 8.34 19.57 10.71
C PRO A 174 8.05 18.22 11.36
N LEU A 175 9.05 17.61 11.99
CA LEU A 175 8.82 16.42 12.80
C LEU A 175 8.32 16.82 14.19
N SER A 176 7.32 16.10 14.69
CA SER A 176 6.62 16.44 15.94
C SER A 176 7.52 16.48 17.17
N SER A 177 8.64 15.76 17.15
CA SER A 177 9.64 15.78 18.22
C SER A 177 11.06 15.65 17.66
N LYS A 178 12.04 16.09 18.45
CA LYS A 178 13.47 16.06 18.12
C LYS A 178 14.03 14.63 17.94
N ASN A 179 13.37 13.64 18.52
CA ASN A 179 13.74 12.23 18.45
C ASN A 179 12.81 11.41 17.55
N THR A 180 11.93 12.06 16.78
CA THR A 180 11.04 11.36 15.86
C THR A 180 11.87 10.75 14.72
N LEU A 181 11.89 9.42 14.66
CA LEU A 181 12.54 8.67 13.60
C LEU A 181 11.54 8.05 12.61
N GLU A 182 10.25 8.18 12.85
CA GLU A 182 9.19 7.66 11.99
C GLU A 182 8.08 8.70 11.86
N ILE A 183 7.63 8.98 10.63
CA ILE A 183 6.48 9.83 10.38
C ILE A 183 5.61 9.25 9.26
N LYS A 184 4.29 9.31 9.46
CA LYS A 184 3.29 9.00 8.45
C LYS A 184 2.47 10.25 8.17
N PHE A 185 2.33 10.60 6.90
CA PHE A 185 1.50 11.73 6.50
C PHE A 185 0.80 11.45 5.18
N LYS A 186 -0.40 12.01 5.04
CA LYS A 186 -1.21 11.93 3.82
C LYS A 186 -0.85 13.11 2.92
N HIS A 187 -0.63 12.85 1.63
CA HIS A 187 -0.40 13.88 0.62
C HIS A 187 -0.90 13.38 -0.74
N LYS A 188 -1.12 14.30 -1.69
CA LYS A 188 -1.39 13.93 -3.07
C LYS A 188 -0.28 13.06 -3.64
N ASN A 189 -0.66 12.15 -4.53
CA ASN A 189 0.24 11.24 -5.22
C ASN A 189 1.40 12.01 -5.89
N LEU A 190 2.63 11.74 -5.45
CA LEU A 190 3.87 12.30 -5.98
C LEU A 190 4.44 11.42 -7.11
N SER A 191 3.80 10.28 -7.40
CA SER A 191 4.28 9.20 -8.25
C SER A 191 5.64 8.68 -7.76
N GLN A 192 6.53 8.30 -8.68
CA GLN A 192 7.88 7.87 -8.35
C GLN A 192 8.62 9.00 -7.62
N LEU A 193 9.04 8.70 -6.39
CA LEU A 193 9.85 9.62 -5.59
C LEU A 193 11.24 9.77 -6.20
N THR A 194 11.73 11.01 -6.20
CA THR A 194 13.02 11.37 -6.78
C THR A 194 13.98 11.87 -5.71
N THR A 195 13.50 12.64 -4.75
CA THR A 195 14.35 13.24 -3.72
C THR A 195 13.64 13.33 -2.37
N LEU A 196 14.41 13.16 -1.31
CA LEU A 196 14.03 13.51 0.06
C LEU A 196 15.02 14.55 0.58
N ARG A 197 14.49 15.65 1.10
CA ARG A 197 15.26 16.66 1.82
C ARG A 197 15.00 16.49 3.30
N ILE A 198 16.07 16.47 4.09
CA ILE A 198 16.03 16.36 5.55
C ILE A 198 17.01 17.37 6.14
N GLY A 199 16.61 18.02 7.22
CA GLY A 199 17.42 19.05 7.85
C GLY A 199 16.87 19.44 9.21
N HIS A 200 17.47 20.47 9.81
CA HIS A 200 17.03 21.05 11.08
C HIS A 200 17.38 22.54 11.14
N ASP A 201 16.87 23.23 12.16
CA ASP A 201 17.03 24.68 12.37
C ASP A 201 18.33 25.09 13.10
N ASN A 202 19.22 24.13 13.40
CA ASN A 202 20.49 24.33 14.13
C ASN A 202 20.33 24.81 15.59
N THR A 203 19.13 24.74 16.15
CA THR A 203 18.91 25.10 17.56
C THR A 203 19.37 24.00 18.52
N GLY A 204 19.34 24.28 19.83
CA GLY A 204 19.66 23.31 20.88
C GLY A 204 21.15 23.21 21.21
N LEU A 205 21.47 22.40 22.23
CA LEU A 205 22.83 22.26 22.76
C LEU A 205 23.74 21.44 21.84
N THR A 206 23.17 20.44 21.17
CA THR A 206 23.86 19.57 20.22
C THR A 206 23.02 19.44 18.95
N SER A 207 23.28 20.31 17.96
CA SER A 207 22.57 20.30 16.68
C SER A 207 23.11 19.26 15.69
N ARG A 208 24.32 18.73 15.91
CA ARG A 208 24.92 17.69 15.05
C ARG A 208 23.97 16.50 14.92
N TRP A 209 23.67 16.12 13.69
CA TRP A 209 22.79 15.00 13.36
C TRP A 209 23.47 14.04 12.39
N ASN A 210 23.58 12.77 12.76
CA ASN A 210 24.20 11.74 11.93
C ASN A 210 23.14 10.72 11.50
N ILE A 211 22.73 10.81 10.24
CA ILE A 211 21.78 9.90 9.60
C ILE A 211 22.57 8.94 8.70
N ASP A 212 22.27 7.65 8.80
CA ASP A 212 22.82 6.64 7.90
C ASP A 212 22.05 6.64 6.58
N HIS A 213 20.73 6.42 6.65
CA HIS A 213 19.85 6.48 5.49
C HIS A 213 18.41 6.82 5.89
N VAL A 214 17.56 7.06 4.89
CA VAL A 214 16.11 7.27 5.08
C VAL A 214 15.37 6.33 4.15
N LEU A 215 14.36 5.65 4.68
CA LEU A 215 13.42 4.83 3.91
C LEU A 215 12.11 5.61 3.74
N VAL A 216 11.51 5.50 2.56
CA VAL A 216 10.22 6.10 2.22
C VAL A 216 9.35 5.07 1.52
#